data_AF-J0CVS3-F1
#
_entry.id   AF-J0CVS3-F1
#
_cell.length_a   1.000
_cell.length_b   1.000
_cell.length_c   1.000
_cell.angle_alpha   90.00
_cell.angle_beta   90.00
_cell.angle_gamma   90.00
#
_symmetry.space_group_name_H-M   'P 1'
#
loop_
_entity.id
_entity.type
_entity.pdbx_description
1 polymer ?
#
loop_
_entity_poly.entity_id
_entity_poly.type
_entity_poly.pdbx_seq_one_letter_code
_entity_poly.pdbx_strand_id
1 'polypeptide(L)'
;GYFALSNGRRVSSENPNTRKLTHHVLYDTVIQTSGTDVRAEIRTWAPANEAVLADGTVVDLLGKVYAPGNATVLVDVVQMVPFPGDASADDYEDKIPDRPFPMFFVLGHTNSPAETMDDTVSVGYYVQASEYVRDQ
;
A
#
# COMPACT_ATOMS: atom_id res chain seq x y z
N GLY A 1 4.88 0.63 -6.41
CA GLY A 1 5.24 1.84 -5.63
C GLY A 1 6.07 1.38 -4.46
N TYR A 2 6.99 2.21 -3.97
CA TYR A 2 7.90 1.77 -2.91
C TYR A 2 7.33 2.09 -1.53
N PHE A 3 7.35 1.09 -0.64
CA PHE A 3 6.80 1.19 0.71
C PHE A 3 7.78 0.59 1.71
N ALA A 4 8.06 1.31 2.78
CA ALA A 4 8.72 0.75 3.95
C ALA A 4 7.71 -0.03 4.80
N LEU A 5 8.06 -1.25 5.19
CA LEU A 5 7.24 -2.11 6.02
C LEU A 5 7.61 -1.95 7.50
N SER A 6 6.59 -2.01 8.36
CA SER A 6 6.76 -2.04 9.81
C SER A 6 5.66 -2.85 10.50
N ASN A 7 5.90 -3.30 11.73
CA ASN A 7 4.93 -4.01 12.57
C ASN A 7 4.29 -5.21 11.86
N GLY A 8 5.10 -5.97 11.12
CA GLY A 8 4.63 -7.15 10.40
C GLY A 8 3.96 -8.17 11.33
N ARG A 9 2.69 -8.51 11.07
CA ARG A 9 1.94 -9.47 11.89
C ARG A 9 1.08 -10.41 11.06
N ARG A 10 1.06 -11.68 11.43
CA ARG A 10 0.24 -12.71 10.79
C ARG A 10 -1.16 -12.73 11.40
N VAL A 11 -2.16 -12.73 10.55
CA VAL A 11 -3.57 -12.90 10.92
C VAL A 11 -4.17 -14.05 10.13
N SER A 12 -5.16 -14.72 10.71
CA SER A 12 -5.93 -15.77 10.05
C SER A 12 -7.41 -15.43 10.08
N SER A 13 -8.09 -15.60 8.95
CA SER A 13 -9.54 -15.55 8.85
C SER A 13 -10.08 -16.91 8.44
N GLU A 14 -11.20 -17.30 9.04
CA GLU A 14 -11.90 -18.52 8.67
C GLU A 14 -13.14 -18.14 7.87
N ASN A 15 -13.30 -18.70 6.67
CA ASN A 15 -14.52 -18.52 5.91
C ASN A 15 -15.68 -19.26 6.62
N PRO A 16 -16.77 -18.56 7.02
CA PRO A 16 -17.82 -19.16 7.84
C PRO A 16 -18.58 -20.30 7.14
N ASN A 17 -18.63 -20.26 5.81
CA ASN A 17 -19.36 -21.24 5.00
C ASN A 17 -18.52 -22.47 4.67
N THR A 18 -17.25 -22.26 4.31
CA THR A 18 -16.35 -23.33 3.83
C THR A 18 -15.40 -23.85 4.89
N ARG A 19 -15.31 -23.20 6.06
CA ARG A 19 -14.34 -23.49 7.14
C ARG A 19 -12.88 -23.41 6.70
N LYS A 20 -12.62 -22.84 5.52
CA LYS A 20 -11.27 -22.66 4.97
C LYS A 20 -10.57 -21.53 5.72
N LEU A 21 -9.42 -21.86 6.31
CA LEU A 21 -8.52 -20.88 6.93
C LEU A 21 -7.69 -20.18 5.85
N THR A 22 -7.66 -18.86 5.88
CA THR A 22 -6.82 -18.03 5.02
C THR A 22 -5.89 -17.20 5.90
N HIS A 23 -4.61 -17.20 5.57
CA HIS A 23 -3.60 -16.44 6.30
C HIS A 23 -3.18 -15.22 5.50
N HIS A 24 -3.03 -14.12 6.22
CA HIS A 24 -2.49 -12.89 5.68
C HIS A 24 -1.38 -12.38 6.60
N VAL A 25 -0.47 -11.59 6.03
CA VAL A 25 0.45 -10.75 6.81
C VAL A 25 0.03 -9.31 6.61
N LEU A 26 -0.09 -8.59 7.72
CA LEU A 26 -0.39 -7.16 7.77
C LEU A 26 0.88 -6.40 8.11
N TYR A 27 1.11 -5.29 7.42
CA TYR A 27 2.19 -4.36 7.72
C TYR A 27 1.65 -2.94 7.84
N ASP A 28 2.15 -2.19 8.81
CA ASP A 28 1.96 -0.75 8.87
C ASP A 28 2.90 -0.07 7.86
N THR A 29 2.41 0.96 7.18
CA THR A 29 3.21 1.78 6.26
C THR A 29 2.65 3.21 6.16
N VAL A 30 3.32 4.03 5.37
CA VAL A 30 2.91 5.40 5.04
C VAL A 30 2.91 5.56 3.52
N ILE A 31 1.85 6.14 2.99
CA ILE A 31 1.79 6.65 1.63
C ILE A 31 2.32 8.08 1.66
N GLN A 32 3.52 8.27 1.12
CA GLN A 32 4.09 9.61 0.92
C GLN A 32 3.31 10.35 -0.17
N THR A 33 2.89 11.58 0.14
CA THR A 33 2.23 12.47 -0.82
C THR A 33 2.99 13.80 -0.87
N SER A 34 2.65 14.69 -1.81
CA SER A 34 3.23 16.03 -1.87
C SER A 34 2.84 16.91 -0.68
N GLY A 35 1.83 16.51 0.11
CA GLY A 35 1.33 17.25 1.26
C GLY A 35 1.55 16.48 2.56
N THR A 36 0.47 15.93 3.09
CA THR A 36 0.50 15.18 4.35
C THR A 36 0.65 13.69 4.06
N ASP A 37 1.58 13.06 4.77
CA ASP A 37 1.75 11.62 4.78
C ASP A 37 0.48 10.91 5.26
N VAL A 38 0.06 9.89 4.50
CA VAL A 38 -1.18 9.16 4.78
C VAL A 38 -0.86 7.79 5.38
N ARG A 39 -1.33 7.54 6.60
CA ARG A 39 -1.16 6.23 7.26
C ARG A 39 -1.90 5.15 6.48
N ALA A 40 -1.21 4.03 6.22
CA ALA A 40 -1.76 2.90 5.52
C ALA A 40 -1.41 1.54 6.16
N GLU A 41 -2.21 0.53 5.85
CA GLU A 41 -1.97 -0.86 6.21
C GLU A 41 -1.94 -1.73 4.94
N ILE A 42 -0.85 -2.44 4.75
CA ILE A 42 -0.68 -3.43 3.67
C ILE A 42 -1.18 -4.78 4.16
N ARG A 43 -1.97 -5.49 3.34
CA ARG A 43 -2.34 -6.90 3.53
C ARG A 43 -1.88 -7.71 2.33
N THR A 44 -1.03 -8.68 2.60
CA THR A 44 -0.64 -9.69 1.62
C THR A 44 -1.15 -11.05 2.05
N TRP A 45 -1.57 -11.86 1.09
CA TRP A 45 -1.73 -13.29 1.33
C TRP A 45 -0.36 -13.91 1.57
N ALA A 46 -0.29 -14.87 2.50
CA ALA A 46 0.94 -15.57 2.81
C ALA A 46 0.63 -16.96 3.37
N PRO A 47 1.28 -18.05 2.93
CA PRO A 47 1.19 -19.35 3.58
C PRO A 47 1.52 -19.26 5.07
N ALA A 48 0.98 -20.17 5.88
CA ALA A 48 1.09 -20.12 7.35
C ALA A 48 2.55 -20.08 7.87
N ASN A 49 3.47 -20.66 7.10
CA ASN A 49 4.90 -20.80 7.43
C ASN A 49 5.80 -19.77 6.75
N GLU A 50 5.27 -18.86 5.94
CA GLU A 50 6.08 -17.82 5.31
C GLU A 50 6.62 -16.85 6.36
N ALA A 51 7.89 -16.47 6.26
CA ALA A 51 8.48 -15.51 7.18
C ALA A 51 7.86 -14.13 6.97
N VAL A 52 7.61 -13.43 8.08
CA VAL A 52 7.26 -12.01 8.04
C VAL A 52 8.53 -11.23 7.70
N LEU A 53 8.44 -10.27 6.78
CA LEU A 53 9.55 -9.41 6.42
C LEU A 53 9.93 -8.53 7.62
N ALA A 54 11.23 -8.26 7.76
CA ALA A 54 11.74 -7.44 8.85
C ALA A 54 11.25 -5.98 8.73
N ASP A 55 11.10 -5.31 9.88
CA ASP A 55 10.82 -3.88 9.91
C ASP A 55 11.94 -3.11 9.19
N GLY A 56 11.57 -2.05 8.47
CA GLY A 56 12.48 -1.28 7.61
C GLY A 56 12.66 -1.87 6.21
N THR A 57 12.18 -3.09 5.93
CA THR A 57 12.23 -3.65 4.57
C THR A 57 11.43 -2.78 3.62
N VAL A 58 12.06 -2.34 2.53
CA VAL A 58 11.36 -1.61 1.46
C VAL A 58 10.90 -2.62 0.41
N VAL A 59 9.68 -2.46 -0.08
CA VAL A 59 9.08 -3.31 -1.10
C VAL A 59 8.61 -2.51 -2.31
N ASP A 60 8.78 -3.06 -3.52
CA ASP A 60 7.97 -2.64 -4.66
C ASP A 60 6.64 -3.38 -4.65
N LEU A 61 5.56 -2.61 -4.51
CA LEU A 61 4.21 -3.12 -4.33
C LEU A 61 3.29 -2.63 -5.45
N LEU A 62 2.54 -3.57 -6.01
CA LEU A 62 1.33 -3.35 -6.78
C LEU A 62 0.14 -3.86 -5.96
N GLY A 63 -0.85 -3.01 -5.72
CA GLY A 63 -1.99 -3.35 -4.88
C GLY A 63 -3.24 -2.53 -5.18
N LYS A 64 -4.36 -2.96 -4.61
CA LYS A 64 -5.64 -2.25 -4.62
C LYS A 64 -5.75 -1.41 -3.37
N VAL A 65 -6.12 -0.13 -3.55
CA VAL A 65 -6.23 0.82 -2.43
C VAL A 65 -7.69 1.04 -2.07
N TYR A 66 -7.97 1.00 -0.78
CA TYR A 66 -9.22 1.46 -0.17
C TYR A 66 -8.91 2.62 0.77
N ALA A 67 -9.43 3.81 0.46
CA ALA A 67 -9.14 5.05 1.17
C ALA A 67 -10.43 5.65 1.78
N PRO A 68 -10.90 5.13 2.93
CA PRO A 68 -12.06 5.67 3.61
C PRO A 68 -11.78 7.09 4.14
N GLY A 69 -12.76 8.00 4.03
CA GLY A 69 -12.64 9.34 4.61
C GLY A 69 -12.52 9.26 6.13
N ASN A 70 -11.35 9.59 6.68
CA ASN A 70 -11.00 9.59 8.11
C ASN A 70 -10.59 8.25 8.74
N ALA A 71 -10.12 7.27 7.96
CA ALA A 71 -9.53 6.05 8.51
C ALA A 71 -8.23 5.66 7.79
N THR A 72 -7.53 4.68 8.35
CA THR A 72 -6.31 4.11 7.75
C THR A 72 -6.60 3.62 6.33
N VAL A 73 -5.75 4.02 5.38
CA VAL A 73 -5.83 3.53 4.02
C VAL A 73 -5.43 2.06 3.99
N LEU A 74 -6.22 1.21 3.35
CA LEU A 74 -5.95 -0.22 3.25
C LEU A 74 -5.41 -0.54 1.86
N VAL A 75 -4.35 -1.33 1.81
CA VAL A 75 -3.71 -1.76 0.55
C VAL A 75 -3.75 -3.28 0.49
N ASP A 76 -4.47 -3.83 -0.47
CA ASP A 76 -4.47 -5.27 -0.75
C ASP A 76 -3.48 -5.59 -1.86
N VAL A 77 -2.48 -6.39 -1.52
CA VAL A 77 -1.37 -6.72 -2.42
C VAL A 77 -1.84 -7.60 -3.57
N VAL A 78 -1.47 -7.21 -4.78
CA VAL A 78 -1.50 -8.05 -5.99
C VAL A 78 -0.11 -8.64 -6.24
N GLN A 79 0.93 -7.82 -6.09
CA GLN A 79 2.34 -8.23 -6.20
C GLN A 79 3.17 -7.41 -5.21
N MET A 80 4.09 -8.07 -4.50
CA MET A 80 5.02 -7.43 -3.58
C MET A 80 6.39 -8.09 -3.73
N VAL A 81 7.42 -7.28 -3.95
CA VAL A 81 8.80 -7.75 -4.10
C VAL A 81 9.68 -6.93 -3.15
N PRO A 82 10.30 -7.55 -2.12
CA PRO A 82 11.23 -6.85 -1.25
C PRO A 82 12.54 -6.54 -1.96
N PHE A 83 13.10 -5.37 -1.69
CA PHE A 83 14.46 -5.04 -2.13
C PHE A 83 15.47 -5.87 -1.35
N PRO A 84 16.47 -6.48 -2.02
CA PRO A 84 17.46 -7.31 -1.36
C PRO A 84 18.37 -6.47 -0.46
N GLY A 85 18.87 -7.06 0.62
CA GLY A 85 19.79 -6.42 1.55
C GLY A 85 19.44 -6.70 3.00
N ASP A 86 20.19 -6.08 3.91
CA ASP A 86 19.89 -6.08 5.34
C ASP A 86 19.12 -4.80 5.67
N ALA A 87 17.84 -4.92 5.99
CA ALA A 87 16.97 -3.79 6.33
C ALA A 87 17.38 -3.06 7.62
N SER A 88 18.24 -3.66 8.45
CA SER A 88 18.76 -3.04 9.68
C SER A 88 20.04 -2.23 9.47
N ALA A 89 20.63 -2.27 8.28
CA ALA A 89 21.82 -1.50 7.95
C ALA A 89 21.46 -0.03 7.69
N ASP A 90 22.24 0.89 8.26
CA ASP A 90 22.03 2.34 8.10
C ASP A 90 22.09 2.80 6.63
N ASP A 91 22.77 2.05 5.76
CA ASP A 91 22.95 2.34 4.33
C ASP A 91 22.03 1.49 3.42
N TYR A 92 20.99 0.86 3.98
CA TYR A 92 20.07 0.02 3.21
C TYR A 92 19.27 0.81 2.19
N GLU A 93 18.67 1.93 2.61
CA GLU A 93 17.83 2.78 1.76
C GLU A 93 18.66 3.45 0.64
N ASP A 94 19.90 3.81 0.91
CA ASP A 94 20.83 4.41 -0.07
C ASP A 94 21.09 3.54 -1.31
N LYS A 95 20.82 2.22 -1.21
CA LYS A 95 21.02 1.24 -2.29
C LYS A 95 19.77 1.04 -3.14
N ILE A 96 18.64 1.65 -2.76
CA ILE A 96 17.35 1.49 -3.42
C ILE A 96 17.16 2.64 -4.41
N PRO A 97 16.71 2.38 -5.66
CA PRO A 97 16.43 3.47 -6.58
C PRO A 97 15.38 4.44 -6.02
N ASP A 98 15.56 5.73 -6.27
CA ASP A 98 14.53 6.71 -5.92
C ASP A 98 13.29 6.52 -6.81
N ARG A 99 12.13 6.37 -6.18
CA ARG A 99 10.83 6.41 -6.84
C ARG A 99 9.89 7.31 -6.05
N PRO A 100 9.97 8.64 -6.24
CA PRO A 100 9.17 9.58 -5.50
C PRO A 100 7.69 9.37 -5.83
N PHE A 101 6.90 9.19 -4.78
CA PHE A 101 5.45 8.94 -4.77
C PHE A 101 5.00 7.59 -5.35
N PRO A 102 4.14 6.84 -4.62
CA PRO A 102 3.54 5.63 -5.16
C PRO A 102 2.57 5.96 -6.30
N MET A 103 2.58 5.12 -7.34
CA MET A 103 1.65 5.18 -8.45
C MET A 103 0.39 4.38 -8.12
N PHE A 104 -0.78 4.99 -8.28
CA PHE A 104 -2.08 4.37 -8.07
C PHE A 104 -2.85 4.27 -9.38
N PHE A 105 -3.53 3.14 -9.58
CA PHE A 105 -4.53 2.99 -10.64
C PHE A 105 -5.91 3.14 -10.01
N VAL A 106 -6.63 4.20 -10.39
CA VAL A 106 -7.95 4.51 -9.85
C VAL A 106 -8.96 4.54 -11.00
N LEU A 107 -10.09 3.85 -10.81
CA LEU A 107 -11.27 4.00 -11.63
C LEU A 107 -12.31 4.81 -10.85
N GLY A 108 -12.80 5.88 -11.46
CA GLY A 108 -13.74 6.79 -10.82
C GLY A 108 -14.41 7.71 -11.82
N HIS A 109 -15.23 8.62 -11.30
CA HIS A 109 -15.88 9.68 -12.06
C HIS A 109 -15.24 11.02 -11.71
N THR A 110 -14.99 11.84 -12.71
CA THR A 110 -14.56 13.23 -12.53
C THR A 110 -15.79 14.13 -12.67
N ASN A 111 -16.07 14.93 -11.65
CA ASN A 111 -17.23 15.83 -11.63
C ASN A 111 -16.86 17.30 -11.86
N SER A 112 -15.57 17.60 -11.97
CA SER A 112 -15.05 18.96 -12.18
C SER A 112 -14.16 19.03 -13.42
N PRO A 113 -13.98 20.23 -14.00
CA PRO A 113 -12.89 20.49 -14.93
C PRO A 113 -11.54 20.18 -14.28
N ALA A 114 -10.56 20.04 -15.15
CA ALA A 114 -9.17 19.89 -14.75
C ALA A 114 -8.64 21.21 -14.16
N GLU A 115 -7.79 21.13 -13.14
CA GLU A 115 -7.12 22.29 -12.52
C GLU A 115 -5.62 22.22 -12.78
N THR A 116 -4.99 23.37 -13.02
CA THR A 116 -3.53 23.46 -13.10
C THR A 116 -2.93 23.31 -11.70
N MET A 117 -1.97 22.41 -11.55
CA MET A 117 -1.30 22.14 -10.27
C MET A 117 -0.23 23.21 -9.96
N ASP A 118 0.34 23.16 -8.75
CA ASP A 118 1.31 24.15 -8.26
C ASP A 118 2.59 24.26 -9.12
N ASP A 119 2.93 23.21 -9.88
CA ASP A 119 4.06 23.22 -10.80
C ASP A 119 3.81 24.00 -12.09
N THR A 120 2.58 24.52 -12.30
CA THR A 120 2.10 25.25 -13.47
C THR A 120 2.11 24.47 -14.80
N VAL A 121 2.50 23.21 -14.77
CA VAL A 121 2.68 22.35 -15.95
C VAL A 121 1.72 21.16 -15.90
N SER A 122 1.56 20.56 -14.73
CA SER A 122 0.68 19.42 -14.52
C SER A 122 -0.77 19.86 -14.37
N VAL A 123 -1.67 18.96 -14.74
CA VAL A 123 -3.12 19.17 -14.65
C VAL A 123 -3.72 18.03 -13.83
N GLY A 124 -4.48 18.37 -12.80
CA GLY A 124 -5.15 17.44 -11.91
C GLY A 124 -6.66 17.43 -12.11
N TYR A 125 -7.30 16.33 -11.69
CA TYR A 125 -8.74 16.16 -11.69
C TYR A 125 -9.19 15.71 -10.31
N TYR A 126 -10.32 16.23 -9.84
CA TYR A 126 -11.00 15.63 -8.69
C TYR A 126 -11.67 14.33 -9.14
N VAL A 127 -11.13 13.21 -8.68
CA VAL A 127 -11.65 11.87 -8.98
C VAL A 127 -12.45 11.36 -7.79
N GLN A 128 -13.74 11.11 -7.99
CA GLN A 128 -14.55 10.33 -7.08
C GLN A 128 -14.40 8.84 -7.47
N ALA A 129 -13.59 8.12 -6.71
CA ALA A 129 -13.35 6.69 -6.93
C ALA A 129 -14.56 5.85 -6.48
N SER A 130 -14.86 4.78 -7.21
CA SER A 130 -15.79 3.75 -6.73
C SER A 130 -15.15 3.01 -5.55
N GLU A 131 -15.89 2.82 -4.45
CA GLU A 131 -15.35 2.16 -3.26
C GLU A 131 -15.00 0.69 -3.55
N TYR A 132 -13.74 0.31 -3.31
CA TYR A 132 -13.37 -1.09 -3.20
C TYR A 132 -13.75 -1.60 -1.81
N VAL A 133 -14.65 -2.59 -1.73
CA VAL A 133 -14.99 -3.22 -0.45
C VAL A 133 -14.08 -4.42 -0.21
N ARG A 134 -13.27 -4.34 0.85
CA ARG A 134 -12.18 -5.26 1.17
C ARG A 134 -12.63 -6.65 1.65
N ASP A 135 -13.77 -6.72 2.33
CA ASP A 135 -14.21 -7.89 3.12
C ASP A 135 -15.70 -8.25 2.91
N GLN A 136 -16.21 -8.22 1.67
CA GLN A 136 -17.54 -8.77 1.35
C GLN A 136 -17.54 -10.30 1.28
#